data_AF-A0A1I6UC69-F1
#
_entry.id   AF-A0A1I6UC69-F1
#
_cell.length_a   1.000
_cell.length_b   1.000
_cell.length_c   1.000
_cell.angle_alpha   90.00
_cell.angle_beta   90.00
_cell.angle_gamma   90.00
#
_symmetry.space_group_name_H-M   'P 1'
#
loop_
_entity.id
_entity.type
_entity.pdbx_description
1 polymer ?
#
loop_
_entity_poly.entity_id
_entity_poly.type
_entity_poly.pdbx_seq_one_letter_code
_entity_poly.pdbx_strand_id
1 'polypeptide(L)'
;MSLTLYLDERSWLRHFAETEERFPEFLPVIKGNGYGFGNVRLTQTALRMDKHVICVGTIEEARTIEQSFSTVQTMVLTPVLTSLTEADHSEGRIYTVGSFTHLSHLVSALDSLQGEAPFSAEDGPRKLSIVIKCQSPMKRYGFSLTQLDELHKTLKQWSEASNIQLEIAGLSVHFPQVGMSDEQKKTWFTEWISATKDWDVIPKDFYISHVSSPLFQQLKTRHPEYRFCMRLGTDLWLADKSFLSTKSMVLDTKPVQKGERFGYKQGKARKNGTLVFLSGGTANGVGLEAPSIARSWRDWLKLTAFWGLSMANRHLSPYTFRGRRTWFAEPPHMQTSVLFFPNGENYPEVGDELPVTVRMTTAHFDRCVVQEAEEEMAETARALP
;
A
#
# COMPACT_ATOMS: atom_id res chain seq x y z
N MET A 1 2.90 7.72 -25.36
CA MET A 1 3.94 7.62 -24.32
C MET A 1 3.29 7.02 -23.08
N SER A 2 3.68 5.84 -22.64
CA SER A 2 3.13 5.31 -21.39
C SER A 2 4.05 4.25 -20.77
N LEU A 3 4.36 4.43 -19.49
CA LEU A 3 4.66 3.31 -18.61
C LEU A 3 3.34 2.60 -18.30
N THR A 4 3.20 1.36 -18.74
CA THR A 4 1.95 0.61 -18.71
C THR A 4 2.02 -0.52 -17.69
N LEU A 5 0.99 -0.62 -16.83
CA LEU A 5 0.71 -1.80 -16.01
C LEU A 5 -0.28 -2.71 -16.73
N TYR A 6 0.15 -3.91 -17.07
CA TYR A 6 -0.68 -5.01 -17.54
C TYR A 6 -1.13 -5.86 -16.35
N LEU A 7 -2.43 -6.14 -16.27
CA LEU A 7 -3.07 -6.87 -15.18
C LEU A 7 -3.86 -8.05 -15.74
N ASP A 8 -3.53 -9.27 -15.31
CA ASP A 8 -4.41 -10.43 -15.44
C ASP A 8 -5.52 -10.31 -14.39
N GLU A 9 -6.61 -9.63 -14.76
CA GLU A 9 -7.71 -9.35 -13.82
C GLU A 9 -8.45 -10.63 -13.41
N ARG A 10 -8.53 -11.65 -14.28
CA ARG A 10 -9.23 -12.90 -13.95
C ARG A 10 -8.53 -13.64 -12.82
N SER A 11 -7.22 -13.84 -12.92
CA SER A 11 -6.44 -14.50 -11.86
C SER A 11 -6.40 -13.65 -10.59
N TRP A 12 -6.33 -12.33 -10.74
CA TRP A 12 -6.35 -11.38 -9.62
C TRP A 12 -7.67 -11.40 -8.85
N LEU A 13 -8.82 -11.40 -9.54
CA LEU A 13 -10.14 -11.52 -8.93
C LEU A 13 -10.37 -12.89 -8.28
N ARG A 14 -9.87 -13.98 -8.90
CA ARG A 14 -9.93 -15.32 -8.29
C ARG A 14 -9.21 -15.35 -6.94
N HIS A 15 -8.03 -14.75 -6.85
CA HIS A 15 -7.28 -14.62 -5.60
C HIS A 15 -8.06 -13.89 -4.50
N PHE A 16 -8.94 -12.95 -4.85
CA PHE A 16 -9.80 -12.29 -3.87
C PHE A 16 -10.84 -13.23 -3.27
N ALA A 17 -11.47 -14.08 -4.08
CA ALA A 17 -12.41 -15.09 -3.58
C ALA A 17 -11.70 -16.09 -2.63
N GLU A 18 -10.53 -16.59 -3.03
CA GLU A 18 -9.69 -17.47 -2.19
C GLU A 18 -9.21 -16.77 -0.90
N THR A 19 -9.07 -15.45 -0.93
CA THR A 19 -8.70 -14.65 0.24
C THR A 19 -9.89 -14.47 1.18
N GLU A 20 -11.10 -14.28 0.65
CA GLU A 20 -12.33 -14.24 1.45
C GLU A 20 -12.58 -15.55 2.18
N GLU A 21 -12.34 -16.70 1.54
CA GLU A 21 -12.46 -18.01 2.20
C GLU A 21 -11.48 -18.16 3.38
N ARG A 22 -10.24 -17.69 3.21
CA ARG A 22 -9.20 -17.78 4.26
C ARG A 22 -9.41 -16.78 5.40
N PHE A 23 -9.88 -15.59 5.06
CA PHE A 23 -10.09 -14.46 5.97
C PHE A 23 -11.45 -13.80 5.70
N PRO A 24 -12.57 -14.42 6.11
CA PRO A 24 -13.89 -13.83 5.91
C PRO A 24 -13.97 -12.42 6.48
N GLU A 25 -14.68 -11.54 5.77
CA GLU A 25 -14.92 -10.15 6.16
C GLU A 25 -13.63 -9.32 6.32
N PHE A 26 -12.55 -9.67 5.62
CA PHE A 26 -11.32 -8.87 5.67
C PHE A 26 -11.54 -7.42 5.23
N LEU A 27 -10.73 -6.48 5.76
CA LEU A 27 -10.69 -5.09 5.30
C LEU A 27 -9.57 -4.90 4.27
N PRO A 28 -9.88 -4.39 3.07
CA PRO A 28 -8.87 -4.01 2.10
C PRO A 28 -8.07 -2.79 2.58
N VAL A 29 -6.74 -2.89 2.57
CA VAL A 29 -5.83 -1.77 2.86
C VAL A 29 -5.37 -1.18 1.54
N ILE A 30 -5.67 0.09 1.29
CA ILE A 30 -5.36 0.77 0.03
C ILE A 30 -4.40 1.96 0.19
N LYS A 31 -3.70 2.03 1.33
CA LYS A 31 -2.82 3.14 1.71
C LYS A 31 -1.73 3.49 0.68
N GLY A 32 -1.21 4.72 0.78
CA GLY A 32 -0.18 5.23 -0.11
C GLY A 32 -0.76 5.45 -1.50
N ASN A 33 -0.05 5.01 -2.54
CA ASN A 33 -0.48 5.11 -3.94
C ASN A 33 -1.43 3.96 -4.38
N GLY A 34 -2.20 3.37 -3.46
CA GLY A 34 -3.02 2.19 -3.75
C GLY A 34 -2.20 1.03 -4.30
N TYR A 35 -1.03 0.75 -3.69
CA TYR A 35 -0.13 -0.34 -4.10
C TYR A 35 0.27 -0.30 -5.60
N GLY A 36 0.31 0.90 -6.19
CA GLY A 36 0.62 1.13 -7.60
C GLY A 36 -0.59 1.13 -8.53
N PHE A 37 -1.79 0.77 -8.05
CA PHE A 37 -3.03 0.81 -8.82
C PHE A 37 -3.78 2.14 -8.70
N GLY A 38 -3.44 2.95 -7.69
CA GLY A 38 -4.17 4.14 -7.30
C GLY A 38 -5.36 3.86 -6.38
N ASN A 39 -5.58 4.74 -5.41
CA ASN A 39 -6.57 4.56 -4.35
C ASN A 39 -8.00 4.47 -4.92
N VAL A 40 -8.34 5.32 -5.89
CA VAL A 40 -9.67 5.32 -6.54
C VAL A 40 -10.00 3.97 -7.17
N ARG A 41 -9.07 3.39 -7.94
CA ARG A 41 -9.26 2.08 -8.59
C ARG A 41 -9.41 0.97 -7.56
N LEU A 42 -8.61 1.00 -6.49
CA LEU A 42 -8.73 0.01 -5.43
C LEU A 42 -10.03 0.16 -4.62
N THR A 43 -10.54 1.37 -4.41
CA THR A 43 -11.85 1.60 -3.81
C THR A 43 -12.97 1.03 -4.67
N GLN A 44 -12.96 1.30 -5.99
CA GLN A 44 -13.92 0.70 -6.93
C GLN A 44 -13.85 -0.84 -6.90
N THR A 45 -12.63 -1.39 -6.81
CA THR A 45 -12.43 -2.83 -6.73
C THR A 45 -12.91 -3.40 -5.39
N ALA A 46 -12.68 -2.70 -4.28
CA ALA A 46 -13.22 -3.06 -2.96
C ALA A 46 -14.75 -3.11 -2.98
N LEU A 47 -15.41 -2.11 -3.56
CA LEU A 47 -16.86 -2.09 -3.72
C LEU A 47 -17.38 -3.24 -4.61
N ARG A 48 -16.67 -3.60 -5.68
CA ARG A 48 -16.99 -4.80 -6.50
C ARG A 48 -16.90 -6.11 -5.70
N MET A 49 -16.10 -6.14 -4.64
CA MET A 49 -15.99 -7.27 -3.70
C MET A 49 -16.95 -7.14 -2.51
N ASP A 50 -17.93 -6.24 -2.56
CA ASP A 50 -18.85 -5.91 -1.47
C ASP A 50 -18.15 -5.47 -0.16
N LYS A 51 -17.00 -4.80 -0.30
CA LYS A 51 -16.25 -4.22 0.82
C LYS A 51 -16.51 -2.73 0.92
N HIS A 52 -17.32 -2.34 1.90
CA HIS A 52 -17.71 -0.93 2.16
C HIS A 52 -16.85 -0.25 3.22
N VAL A 53 -15.96 -0.99 3.90
CA VAL A 53 -14.99 -0.44 4.84
C VAL A 53 -13.59 -0.69 4.31
N ILE A 54 -12.81 0.37 4.11
CA ILE A 54 -11.43 0.28 3.61
C ILE A 54 -10.45 0.96 4.55
N CYS A 55 -9.20 0.50 4.55
CA CYS A 55 -8.14 1.09 5.36
C CYS A 55 -7.22 1.98 4.52
N VAL A 56 -7.05 3.22 4.94
CA VAL A 56 -6.17 4.22 4.29
C VAL A 56 -4.99 4.57 5.18
N GLY A 57 -3.92 5.10 4.58
CA GLY A 57 -2.69 5.45 5.27
C GLY A 57 -2.85 6.70 6.10
N THR A 58 -3.42 7.76 5.53
CA THR A 58 -3.48 9.09 6.13
C THR A 58 -4.89 9.68 6.06
N ILE A 59 -5.12 10.80 6.74
CA ILE A 59 -6.39 11.53 6.69
C ILE A 59 -6.63 12.18 5.33
N GLU A 60 -5.57 12.58 4.61
CA GLU A 60 -5.67 13.15 3.26
C GLU A 60 -6.14 12.12 2.25
N GLU A 61 -5.68 10.87 2.38
CA GLU A 61 -6.18 9.75 1.59
C GLU A 61 -7.67 9.49 1.88
N ALA A 62 -8.08 9.54 3.16
CA ALA A 62 -9.50 9.42 3.55
C ALA A 62 -10.36 10.51 2.90
N ARG A 63 -9.96 11.79 3.04
CA ARG A 63 -10.66 12.95 2.45
C ARG A 63 -10.83 12.78 0.94
N THR A 64 -9.77 12.37 0.23
CA THR A 64 -9.81 12.16 -1.22
C THR A 64 -10.80 11.07 -1.62
N ILE A 65 -10.81 9.95 -0.89
CA ILE A 65 -11.74 8.86 -1.17
C ILE A 65 -13.17 9.26 -0.86
N GLU A 66 -13.44 9.84 0.31
CA GLU A 66 -14.80 10.17 0.76
C GLU A 66 -15.45 11.25 -0.12
N GLN A 67 -14.66 12.14 -0.73
CA GLN A 67 -15.15 13.08 -1.76
C GLN A 67 -15.70 12.37 -3.01
N SER A 68 -15.12 11.23 -3.39
CA SER A 68 -15.50 10.49 -4.59
C SER A 68 -16.44 9.31 -4.31
N PHE A 69 -16.47 8.83 -3.07
CA PHE A 69 -17.18 7.61 -2.65
C PHE A 69 -17.85 7.83 -1.30
N SER A 70 -19.01 8.51 -1.31
CA SER A 70 -19.71 8.91 -0.08
C SER A 70 -20.25 7.75 0.77
N THR A 71 -20.41 6.55 0.19
CA THR A 71 -20.91 5.37 0.90
C THR A 71 -19.81 4.53 1.55
N VAL A 72 -18.54 4.86 1.31
CA VAL A 72 -17.40 4.09 1.81
C VAL A 72 -16.97 4.61 3.17
N GLN A 73 -16.84 3.70 4.12
CA GLN A 73 -16.23 3.98 5.41
C GLN A 73 -14.71 3.83 5.32
N THR A 74 -13.97 4.73 5.98
CA THR A 74 -12.51 4.71 5.98
C THR A 74 -11.95 4.51 7.39
N MET A 75 -11.00 3.58 7.52
CA MET A 75 -10.17 3.42 8.71
C MET A 75 -8.79 4.02 8.44
N VAL A 76 -8.47 5.14 9.09
CA VAL A 76 -7.17 5.80 8.96
C VAL A 76 -6.16 5.07 9.84
N LEU A 77 -5.13 4.48 9.23
CA LEU A 77 -4.19 3.58 9.91
C LEU A 77 -3.10 4.31 10.72
N THR A 78 -2.88 5.59 10.48
CA THR A 78 -1.93 6.43 11.25
C THR A 78 -2.65 7.40 12.18
N PRO A 79 -2.08 7.70 13.35
CA PRO A 79 -2.57 8.76 14.22
C PRO A 79 -2.61 10.10 13.50
N VAL A 80 -3.65 10.88 13.74
CA VAL A 80 -3.83 12.22 13.19
C VAL A 80 -3.41 13.23 14.26
N LEU A 81 -2.38 14.02 13.93
CA LEU A 81 -1.84 15.09 14.77
C LEU A 81 -1.84 16.43 14.04
N THR A 82 -2.70 16.56 13.03
CA THR A 82 -2.93 17.77 12.25
C THR A 82 -4.28 18.37 12.62
N SER A 83 -4.45 19.67 12.36
CA SER A 83 -5.75 20.31 12.51
C SER A 83 -6.81 19.61 11.65
N LEU A 84 -8.00 19.46 12.23
CA LEU A 84 -9.16 18.95 11.53
C LEU A 84 -9.93 20.11 10.87
N THR A 85 -10.77 19.75 9.92
CA THR A 85 -11.76 20.59 9.24
C THR A 85 -13.15 19.96 9.41
N GLU A 86 -14.22 20.67 9.09
CA GLU A 86 -15.58 20.11 9.18
C GLU A 86 -15.76 18.86 8.30
N ALA A 87 -15.06 18.76 7.17
CA ALA A 87 -15.05 17.55 6.33
C ALA A 87 -14.41 16.32 7.01
N ASP A 88 -13.79 16.49 8.17
CA ASP A 88 -13.24 15.40 8.99
C ASP A 88 -14.20 14.89 10.06
N HIS A 89 -15.28 15.62 10.31
CA HIS A 89 -16.43 15.13 11.05
C HIS A 89 -17.31 14.29 10.11
N SER A 90 -16.87 13.05 9.87
CA SER A 90 -17.52 12.08 8.99
C SER A 90 -17.93 10.86 9.79
N GLU A 91 -19.22 10.52 9.78
CA GLU A 91 -19.74 9.32 10.47
C GLU A 91 -19.12 8.02 9.94
N GLY A 92 -18.62 8.03 8.70
CA GLY A 92 -17.96 6.88 8.09
C GLY A 92 -16.48 6.72 8.44
N ARG A 93 -15.90 7.58 9.28
CA ARG A 93 -14.45 7.62 9.49
C ARG A 93 -14.03 7.11 10.86
N ILE A 94 -13.13 6.13 10.86
CA ILE A 94 -12.54 5.51 12.05
C ILE A 94 -11.07 5.95 12.18
N TYR A 95 -10.74 6.61 13.28
CA TYR A 95 -9.39 7.12 13.56
C TYR A 95 -8.57 6.17 14.43
N THR A 96 -7.31 5.91 14.06
CA THR A 96 -6.41 5.10 14.90
C THR A 96 -5.78 5.94 16.02
N VAL A 97 -6.03 5.56 17.28
CA VAL A 97 -5.36 6.12 18.46
C VAL A 97 -4.46 5.08 19.11
N GLY A 98 -3.29 5.48 19.59
CA GLY A 98 -2.30 4.53 20.14
C GLY A 98 -1.44 5.09 21.26
N SER A 99 -1.84 6.23 21.81
CA SER A 99 -1.25 6.89 22.98
C SER A 99 -2.24 7.92 23.51
N PHE A 100 -2.06 8.37 24.75
CA PHE A 100 -2.85 9.46 25.32
C PHE A 100 -2.71 10.75 24.51
N THR A 101 -1.51 11.07 24.04
CA THR A 101 -1.27 12.25 23.18
C THR A 101 -2.09 12.19 21.88
N HIS A 102 -2.20 11.03 21.23
CA HIS A 102 -3.02 10.89 20.02
C HIS A 102 -4.49 11.11 20.32
N LEU A 103 -4.99 10.54 21.42
CA LEU A 103 -6.39 10.68 21.84
C LEU A 103 -6.71 12.14 22.19
N SER A 104 -5.94 12.74 23.10
CA SER A 104 -6.13 14.14 23.51
C SER A 104 -6.08 15.10 22.33
N HIS A 105 -5.11 14.94 21.43
CA HIS A 105 -5.01 15.80 20.25
C HIS A 105 -6.25 15.64 19.35
N LEU A 106 -6.67 14.42 19.05
CA LEU A 106 -7.81 14.17 18.17
C LEU A 106 -9.11 14.74 18.75
N VAL A 107 -9.36 14.51 20.04
CA VAL A 107 -10.54 15.02 20.74
C VAL A 107 -10.51 16.55 20.78
N SER A 108 -9.40 17.16 21.20
CA SER A 108 -9.27 18.63 21.22
C SER A 108 -9.39 19.26 19.83
N ALA A 109 -8.84 18.63 18.79
CA ALA A 109 -8.94 19.13 17.42
C ALA A 109 -10.39 19.10 16.90
N LEU A 110 -11.18 18.07 17.28
CA LEU A 110 -12.59 17.99 16.91
C LEU A 110 -13.45 18.95 17.74
N ASP A 111 -13.18 19.09 19.04
CA ASP A 111 -13.91 19.99 19.94
C ASP A 111 -13.69 21.47 19.57
N SER A 112 -12.51 21.78 19.01
CA SER A 112 -12.16 23.11 18.52
C SER A 112 -12.74 23.44 17.14
N LEU A 113 -13.42 22.51 16.47
CA LEU A 113 -14.06 22.79 15.20
C LEU A 113 -15.21 23.79 15.40
N GLN A 114 -14.99 25.01 14.91
CA GLN A 114 -16.04 26.02 14.81
C GLN A 114 -16.79 25.77 13.50
N GLY A 115 -18.04 25.32 13.59
CA GLY A 115 -18.90 25.18 12.41
C GLY A 115 -19.19 26.54 11.75
N GLU A 116 -19.51 26.54 10.46
CA GLU A 116 -20.00 27.75 9.75
C GLU A 116 -21.39 28.19 10.26
N ALA A 117 -22.13 27.27 10.88
CA ALA A 117 -23.33 27.55 11.67
C ALA A 117 -23.03 27.30 13.16
N PRO A 118 -23.57 28.12 14.10
CA PRO A 118 -23.45 27.82 15.51
C PRO A 118 -24.05 26.43 15.75
N PHE A 119 -23.24 25.54 16.34
CA PHE A 119 -23.71 24.24 16.79
C PHE A 119 -24.89 24.47 17.73
N SER A 120 -26.09 24.10 17.30
CA SER A 120 -27.27 24.30 18.13
C SER A 120 -27.27 23.24 19.23
N ALA A 121 -27.78 23.56 20.41
CA ALA A 121 -27.90 22.57 21.48
C ALA A 121 -28.81 21.38 21.10
N GLU A 122 -29.52 21.46 19.97
CA GLU A 122 -30.38 20.39 19.44
C GLU A 122 -29.62 19.35 18.59
N ASP A 123 -28.39 19.65 18.12
CA ASP A 123 -27.63 18.77 17.21
C ASP A 123 -26.98 17.56 17.92
N GLY A 124 -27.01 17.52 19.26
CA GLY A 124 -26.42 16.45 20.06
C GLY A 124 -24.88 16.43 20.01
N PRO A 125 -24.20 15.53 20.75
CA PRO A 125 -22.74 15.47 20.75
C PRO A 125 -22.18 15.03 19.39
N ARG A 126 -21.07 15.62 18.96
CA ARG A 126 -20.34 15.23 17.73
C ARG A 126 -19.78 13.82 17.89
N LYS A 127 -20.04 12.93 16.94
CA LYS A 127 -19.52 11.56 17.01
C LYS A 127 -18.05 11.49 16.60
N LEU A 128 -17.27 10.72 17.32
CA LEU A 128 -15.87 10.45 17.01
C LEU A 128 -15.59 8.96 17.13
N SER A 129 -15.52 8.28 15.99
CA SER A 129 -15.22 6.85 15.95
C SER A 129 -13.70 6.61 15.96
N ILE A 130 -13.21 5.84 16.93
CA ILE A 130 -11.79 5.52 17.11
C ILE A 130 -11.56 4.01 17.13
N VAL A 131 -10.40 3.57 16.63
CA VAL A 131 -9.88 2.24 16.89
C VAL A 131 -8.68 2.34 17.82
N ILE A 132 -8.71 1.58 18.92
CA ILE A 132 -7.64 1.58 19.91
C ILE A 132 -6.54 0.65 19.42
N LYS A 133 -5.35 1.19 19.16
CA LYS A 133 -4.21 0.40 18.74
C LYS A 133 -3.48 -0.17 19.95
N CYS A 134 -3.40 -1.49 19.97
CA CYS A 134 -2.68 -2.28 20.95
C CYS A 134 -1.19 -2.35 20.56
N GLN A 135 -0.31 -2.27 21.56
CA GLN A 135 1.12 -2.43 21.36
C GLN A 135 1.45 -3.86 20.95
N SER A 136 2.22 -3.99 19.87
CA SER A 136 2.82 -5.25 19.45
C SER A 136 4.35 -5.20 19.59
N PRO A 137 5.05 -6.34 19.46
CA PRO A 137 6.51 -6.39 19.45
C PRO A 137 7.18 -5.56 18.35
N MET A 138 6.43 -5.01 17.38
CA MET A 138 6.97 -4.06 16.40
C MET A 138 7.45 -2.74 17.01
N LYS A 139 7.06 -2.43 18.26
CA LYS A 139 7.43 -1.19 18.97
C LYS A 139 7.21 0.08 18.13
N ARG A 140 6.11 0.11 17.37
CA ARG A 140 5.54 1.37 16.85
C ARG A 140 4.68 2.01 17.95
N TYR A 141 3.75 2.88 17.60
CA TYR A 141 2.72 3.34 18.54
C TYR A 141 1.68 2.25 18.83
N GLY A 142 1.07 2.34 20.02
CA GLY A 142 0.03 1.46 20.56
C GLY A 142 0.07 1.47 22.09
N PHE A 143 -1.09 1.35 22.73
CA PHE A 143 -1.19 1.27 24.19
C PHE A 143 -0.61 -0.06 24.69
N SER A 144 0.10 -0.04 25.81
CA SER A 144 0.55 -1.25 26.51
C SER A 144 -0.55 -1.78 27.43
N LEU A 145 -0.42 -3.05 27.87
CA LEU A 145 -1.29 -3.62 28.90
C LEU A 145 -1.26 -2.80 30.21
N THR A 146 -0.10 -2.22 30.56
CA THR A 146 0.07 -1.41 31.78
C THR A 146 -0.65 -0.06 31.72
N GLN A 147 -1.07 0.39 30.53
CA GLN A 147 -1.78 1.65 30.34
C GLN A 147 -3.29 1.49 30.30
N LEU A 148 -3.81 0.25 30.33
CA LEU A 148 -5.22 -0.03 30.12
C LEU A 148 -6.13 0.60 31.19
N ASP A 149 -5.78 0.51 32.47
CA ASP A 149 -6.59 1.10 33.54
C ASP A 149 -6.73 2.63 33.40
N GLU A 150 -5.64 3.30 33.05
CA GLU A 150 -5.63 4.75 32.81
C GLU A 150 -6.37 5.11 31.53
N LEU A 151 -6.24 4.31 30.47
CA LEU A 151 -6.98 4.48 29.22
C LEU A 151 -8.49 4.34 29.46
N HIS A 152 -8.93 3.33 30.21
CA HIS A 152 -10.34 3.12 30.52
C HIS A 152 -10.93 4.33 31.26
N LYS A 153 -10.21 4.85 32.27
CA LYS A 153 -10.62 6.06 33.01
C LYS A 153 -10.69 7.27 32.10
N THR A 154 -9.67 7.46 31.25
CA THR A 154 -9.60 8.58 30.31
C THR A 154 -10.76 8.57 29.31
N LEU A 155 -11.09 7.40 28.76
CA LEU A 155 -12.20 7.26 27.81
C LEU A 155 -13.55 7.61 28.45
N LYS A 156 -13.79 7.16 29.70
CA LYS A 156 -14.99 7.54 30.46
C LYS A 156 -15.07 9.04 30.72
N GLN A 157 -13.97 9.64 31.19
CA GLN A 157 -13.90 11.08 31.45
C GLN A 157 -14.23 11.91 30.22
N TRP A 158 -13.67 11.56 29.06
CA TRP A 158 -13.97 12.29 27.82
C TRP A 158 -15.41 12.14 27.37
N SER A 159 -15.99 10.95 27.51
CA SER A 159 -17.40 10.72 27.20
C SER A 159 -18.36 11.53 28.09
N GLU A 160 -17.92 11.97 29.27
CA GLU A 160 -18.73 12.76 30.21
C GLU A 160 -18.47 14.27 30.10
N ALA A 161 -17.25 14.69 29.72
CA ALA A 161 -16.79 16.07 29.84
C ALA A 161 -16.75 16.86 28.53
N SER A 162 -16.95 16.23 27.37
CA SER A 162 -16.86 16.88 26.07
C SER A 162 -18.18 16.88 25.32
N ASN A 163 -18.34 17.81 24.37
CA ASN A 163 -19.43 17.76 23.39
C ASN A 163 -19.19 16.67 22.32
N ILE A 164 -18.35 15.68 22.61
CA ILE A 164 -17.97 14.60 21.71
C ILE A 164 -18.44 13.28 22.28
N GLN A 165 -19.19 12.54 21.46
CA GLN A 165 -19.53 11.15 21.72
C GLN A 165 -18.43 10.26 21.13
N LEU A 166 -17.57 9.73 22.00
CA LEU A 166 -16.55 8.77 21.61
C LEU A 166 -17.17 7.40 21.32
N GLU A 167 -17.00 6.92 20.10
CA GLU A 167 -17.38 5.57 19.69
C GLU A 167 -16.12 4.73 19.47
N ILE A 168 -15.94 3.69 20.28
CA ILE A 168 -14.81 2.79 20.10
C ILE A 168 -15.23 1.74 19.07
N ALA A 169 -14.58 1.67 17.91
CA ALA A 169 -14.86 0.69 16.86
C ALA A 169 -14.27 -0.70 17.16
N GLY A 170 -13.34 -0.79 18.12
CA GLY A 170 -12.68 -2.03 18.53
C GLY A 170 -11.19 -1.85 18.84
N LEU A 171 -10.49 -2.97 18.94
CA LEU A 171 -9.05 -3.05 19.17
C LEU A 171 -8.33 -3.35 17.86
N SER A 172 -7.13 -2.79 17.68
CA SER A 172 -6.30 -3.09 16.52
C SER A 172 -4.88 -3.48 16.88
N VAL A 173 -4.34 -4.47 16.18
CA VAL A 173 -2.95 -4.89 16.32
C VAL A 173 -2.31 -5.03 14.94
N HIS A 174 -1.00 -4.86 14.88
CA HIS A 174 -0.19 -5.11 13.69
C HIS A 174 1.07 -5.83 14.12
N PHE A 175 1.19 -7.11 13.78
CA PHE A 175 2.35 -7.93 14.13
C PHE A 175 3.49 -7.74 13.12
N PRO A 176 4.75 -8.04 13.50
CA PRO A 176 5.81 -8.13 12.51
C PRO A 176 5.52 -9.29 11.53
N GLN A 177 5.86 -9.11 10.25
CA GLN A 177 5.72 -10.16 9.23
C GLN A 177 6.61 -11.38 9.51
N VAL A 178 7.76 -11.18 10.12
CA VAL A 178 8.75 -12.21 10.43
C VAL A 178 9.27 -12.02 11.85
N GLY A 179 9.79 -13.08 12.46
CA GLY A 179 10.40 -13.02 13.79
C GLY A 179 9.42 -13.15 14.95
N MET A 180 8.18 -13.57 14.70
CA MET A 180 7.20 -13.91 15.74
C MET A 180 6.40 -15.14 15.31
N SER A 181 6.37 -16.17 16.15
CA SER A 181 5.60 -17.39 15.90
C SER A 181 4.11 -17.20 16.16
N ASP A 182 3.29 -18.10 15.63
CA ASP A 182 1.85 -18.06 15.87
C ASP A 182 1.48 -18.32 17.34
N GLU A 183 2.24 -19.15 18.06
CA GLU A 183 2.06 -19.33 19.51
C GLU A 183 2.32 -18.03 20.30
N GLN A 184 3.35 -17.26 19.93
CA GLN A 184 3.59 -15.96 20.57
C GLN A 184 2.45 -14.97 20.31
N LYS A 185 1.89 -14.96 19.09
CA LYS A 185 0.73 -14.11 18.75
C LYS A 185 -0.51 -14.57 19.51
N LYS A 186 -0.72 -15.87 19.67
CA LYS A 186 -1.83 -16.46 20.44
C LYS A 186 -1.77 -16.09 21.92
N THR A 187 -0.59 -16.18 22.54
CA THR A 187 -0.37 -15.70 23.92
C THR A 187 -0.71 -14.23 24.03
N TRP A 188 -0.24 -13.41 23.09
CA TRP A 188 -0.57 -11.98 23.04
C TRP A 188 -2.09 -11.74 23.00
N PHE A 189 -2.84 -12.45 22.14
CA PHE A 189 -4.30 -12.31 22.09
C PHE A 189 -4.96 -12.71 23.40
N THR A 190 -4.50 -13.80 24.02
CA THR A 190 -5.03 -14.28 25.30
C THR A 190 -4.86 -13.23 26.40
N GLU A 191 -3.68 -12.62 26.50
CA GLU A 191 -3.39 -11.57 27.47
C GLU A 191 -4.28 -10.33 27.25
N TRP A 192 -4.40 -9.88 26.00
CA TRP A 192 -5.20 -8.70 25.65
C TRP A 192 -6.69 -8.91 25.87
N ILE A 193 -7.23 -10.04 25.40
CA ILE A 193 -8.64 -10.41 25.62
C ILE A 193 -8.93 -10.50 27.13
N SER A 194 -8.04 -11.13 27.92
CA SER A 194 -8.22 -11.22 29.37
C SER A 194 -8.19 -9.86 30.05
N ALA A 195 -7.35 -8.93 29.58
CA ALA A 195 -7.19 -7.60 30.17
C ALA A 195 -8.34 -6.64 29.82
N THR A 196 -9.03 -6.85 28.69
CA THR A 196 -10.13 -5.99 28.24
C THR A 196 -11.51 -6.63 28.38
N LYS A 197 -11.62 -7.84 28.94
CA LYS A 197 -12.89 -8.59 29.05
C LYS A 197 -14.01 -7.84 29.78
N ASP A 198 -13.66 -6.98 30.75
CA ASP A 198 -14.60 -6.25 31.61
C ASP A 198 -14.84 -4.81 31.10
N TRP A 199 -14.41 -4.49 29.88
CA TRP A 199 -14.64 -3.18 29.27
C TRP A 199 -15.95 -3.22 28.48
N ASP A 200 -17.06 -2.86 29.13
CA ASP A 200 -18.37 -2.79 28.48
C ASP A 200 -18.41 -1.80 27.30
N VAL A 201 -17.49 -0.85 27.28
CA VAL A 201 -17.41 0.23 26.27
C VAL A 201 -16.68 -0.17 24.98
N ILE A 202 -15.91 -1.27 24.96
CA ILE A 202 -15.20 -1.70 23.74
C ILE A 202 -16.03 -2.79 23.06
N PRO A 203 -16.38 -2.62 21.77
CA PRO A 203 -16.91 -3.72 20.97
C PRO A 203 -15.95 -4.90 20.94
N LYS A 204 -16.49 -6.09 20.72
CA LYS A 204 -15.70 -7.33 20.64
C LYS A 204 -15.02 -7.48 19.27
N ASP A 205 -14.60 -6.38 18.67
CA ASP A 205 -14.00 -6.30 17.35
C ASP A 205 -12.47 -6.20 17.45
N PHE A 206 -11.78 -7.11 16.77
CA PHE A 206 -10.32 -7.10 16.65
C PHE A 206 -9.89 -6.95 15.19
N TYR A 207 -9.30 -5.81 14.87
CA TYR A 207 -8.67 -5.59 13.58
C TYR A 207 -7.21 -6.05 13.63
N ILE A 208 -6.84 -7.00 12.78
CA ILE A 208 -5.54 -7.69 12.87
C ILE A 208 -4.73 -7.53 11.58
N SER A 209 -3.40 -7.56 11.67
CA SER A 209 -2.53 -7.73 10.51
C SER A 209 -1.44 -8.77 10.77
N HIS A 210 -1.02 -9.47 9.72
CA HIS A 210 0.10 -10.43 9.74
C HIS A 210 -0.09 -11.64 10.67
N VAL A 211 -1.33 -12.14 10.73
CA VAL A 211 -1.70 -13.43 11.31
C VAL A 211 -1.89 -14.47 10.20
N SER A 212 -1.44 -15.70 10.42
CA SER A 212 -1.60 -16.79 9.45
C SER A 212 -3.08 -17.23 9.36
N SER A 213 -3.48 -17.83 8.24
CA SER A 213 -4.85 -18.36 8.10
C SER A 213 -5.18 -19.42 9.17
N PRO A 214 -4.29 -20.41 9.49
CA PRO A 214 -4.55 -21.34 10.58
C PRO A 214 -4.76 -20.68 11.94
N LEU A 215 -3.92 -19.69 12.31
CA LEU A 215 -4.08 -18.97 13.57
C LEU A 215 -5.37 -18.14 13.56
N PHE A 216 -5.70 -17.48 12.45
CA PHE A 216 -6.95 -16.72 12.32
C PHE A 216 -8.19 -17.59 12.57
N GLN A 217 -8.24 -18.78 11.96
CA GLN A 217 -9.35 -19.73 12.17
C GLN A 217 -9.40 -20.24 13.61
N GLN A 218 -8.24 -20.50 14.23
CA GLN A 218 -8.18 -20.87 15.65
C GLN A 218 -8.72 -19.76 16.57
N LEU A 219 -8.39 -18.49 16.30
CA LEU A 219 -8.89 -17.36 17.08
C LEU A 219 -10.43 -17.29 17.01
N LYS A 220 -11.01 -17.38 15.80
CA LYS A 220 -12.47 -17.40 15.62
C LYS A 220 -13.16 -18.54 16.38
N THR A 221 -12.60 -19.76 16.33
CA THR A 221 -13.17 -20.92 17.03
C THR A 221 -13.03 -20.82 18.55
N ARG A 222 -11.89 -20.29 19.04
CA ARG A 222 -11.59 -20.21 20.48
C ARG A 222 -12.34 -19.07 21.18
N HIS A 223 -12.61 -18.00 20.44
CA HIS A 223 -13.20 -16.75 20.93
C HIS A 223 -14.39 -16.33 20.04
N PRO A 224 -15.47 -17.13 19.97
CA PRO A 224 -16.61 -16.87 19.09
C PRO A 224 -17.38 -15.59 19.45
N GLU A 225 -17.19 -15.07 20.66
CA GLU A 225 -17.73 -13.79 21.11
C GLU A 225 -17.01 -12.58 20.50
N TYR A 226 -15.83 -12.77 19.87
CA TYR A 226 -15.08 -11.71 19.22
C TYR A 226 -15.16 -11.82 17.69
N ARG A 227 -15.35 -10.68 17.03
CA ARG A 227 -15.22 -10.54 15.58
C ARG A 227 -13.78 -10.20 15.22
N PHE A 228 -13.07 -11.16 14.64
CA PHE A 228 -11.72 -10.96 14.13
C PHE A 228 -11.76 -10.54 12.66
N CYS A 229 -11.17 -9.41 12.34
CA CYS A 229 -11.18 -8.82 11.01
C CYS A 229 -9.75 -8.58 10.53
N MET A 230 -9.35 -9.29 9.47
CA MET A 230 -8.00 -9.20 8.93
C MET A 230 -7.88 -7.96 8.04
N ARG A 231 -6.85 -7.12 8.24
CA ARG A 231 -6.52 -5.99 7.36
C ARG A 231 -5.46 -6.42 6.36
N LEU A 232 -5.80 -6.48 5.07
CA LEU A 232 -4.96 -7.04 4.02
C LEU A 232 -4.54 -5.99 2.98
N GLY A 233 -3.24 -5.91 2.72
CA GLY A 233 -2.64 -4.97 1.77
C GLY A 233 -1.85 -5.69 0.68
N THR A 234 -0.54 -5.86 0.86
CA THR A 234 0.33 -6.55 -0.12
C THR A 234 -0.18 -7.94 -0.46
N ASP A 235 -0.58 -8.72 0.54
CA ASP A 235 -1.07 -10.10 0.35
C ASP A 235 -2.46 -10.15 -0.32
N LEU A 236 -3.16 -9.02 -0.41
CA LEU A 236 -4.39 -8.88 -1.19
C LEU A 236 -4.05 -8.45 -2.63
N TRP A 237 -3.38 -7.32 -2.79
CA TRP A 237 -3.24 -6.66 -4.10
C TRP A 237 -2.08 -7.15 -4.95
N LEU A 238 -1.01 -7.66 -4.32
CA LEU A 238 0.28 -7.99 -4.96
C LEU A 238 0.73 -9.42 -4.59
N ALA A 239 -0.22 -10.31 -4.31
CA ALA A 239 0.05 -11.64 -3.77
C ALA A 239 0.89 -12.50 -4.71
N ASP A 240 0.58 -12.46 -6.00
CA ASP A 240 1.34 -13.10 -7.05
C ASP A 240 1.84 -12.05 -8.06
N LYS A 241 3.14 -12.14 -8.38
CA LYS A 241 3.76 -11.28 -9.39
C LYS A 241 3.31 -11.67 -10.80
N SER A 242 2.82 -12.89 -11.00
CA SER A 242 2.29 -13.35 -12.29
C SER A 242 1.06 -12.53 -12.74
N PHE A 243 0.32 -11.96 -11.79
CA PHE A 243 -0.84 -11.11 -12.08
C PHE A 243 -0.46 -9.82 -12.81
N LEU A 244 0.81 -9.40 -12.74
CA LEU A 244 1.24 -8.06 -13.11
C LEU A 244 2.43 -8.12 -14.05
N SER A 245 2.37 -7.34 -15.12
CA SER A 245 3.53 -7.06 -15.97
C SER A 245 3.63 -5.58 -16.23
N THR A 246 4.83 -5.04 -16.12
CA THR A 246 5.08 -3.60 -16.32
C THR A 246 5.98 -3.41 -17.53
N LYS A 247 5.52 -2.61 -18.48
CA LYS A 247 6.24 -2.35 -19.72
C LYS A 247 6.34 -0.86 -20.02
N SER A 248 7.38 -0.50 -20.75
CA SER A 248 7.58 0.86 -21.26
C SER A 248 7.74 0.86 -22.77
N MET A 249 7.13 1.83 -23.42
CA MET A 249 7.22 2.04 -24.86
C MET A 249 8.54 2.70 -25.25
N VAL A 250 9.15 2.21 -26.34
CA VAL A 250 10.27 2.87 -27.03
C VAL A 250 9.73 4.07 -27.80
N LEU A 251 10.26 5.24 -27.47
CA LEU A 251 9.84 6.53 -28.02
C LEU A 251 10.66 6.95 -29.23
N ASP A 252 11.96 6.70 -29.20
CA ASP A 252 12.89 7.11 -30.24
C ASP A 252 14.19 6.30 -30.13
N THR A 253 14.97 6.28 -31.20
CA THR A 253 16.34 5.78 -31.22
C THR A 253 17.27 6.77 -31.90
N LYS A 254 18.52 6.87 -31.41
CA LYS A 254 19.55 7.73 -32.00
C LYS A 254 20.89 7.01 -32.07
N PRO A 255 21.58 6.97 -33.22
CA PRO A 255 22.95 6.50 -33.26
C PRO A 255 23.84 7.44 -32.44
N VAL A 256 24.91 6.90 -31.87
CA VAL A 256 25.94 7.68 -31.17
C VAL A 256 27.32 7.11 -31.47
N GLN A 257 28.27 7.99 -31.76
CA GLN A 257 29.65 7.63 -32.03
C GLN A 257 30.52 7.74 -30.78
N LYS A 258 31.58 6.94 -30.69
CA LYS A 258 32.56 7.01 -29.62
C LYS A 258 33.13 8.44 -29.53
N GLY A 259 33.03 9.04 -28.35
CA GLY A 259 33.48 10.39 -28.07
C GLY A 259 32.42 11.48 -28.28
N GLU A 260 31.33 11.18 -28.98
CA GLU A 260 30.17 12.05 -29.14
C GLU A 260 29.51 12.32 -27.79
N ARG A 261 29.02 13.54 -27.60
CA ARG A 261 28.36 13.97 -26.36
C ARG A 261 26.86 13.75 -26.45
N PHE A 262 26.26 13.26 -25.37
CA PHE A 262 24.82 13.06 -25.28
C PHE A 262 24.30 13.32 -23.87
N GLY A 263 22.97 13.42 -23.76
CA GLY A 263 22.27 13.51 -22.48
C GLY A 263 22.44 14.85 -21.75
N TYR A 264 21.80 14.96 -20.58
CA TYR A 264 21.75 16.22 -19.81
C TYR A 264 23.13 16.67 -19.35
N LYS A 265 23.97 15.72 -18.92
CA LYS A 265 25.34 15.99 -18.43
C LYS A 265 26.38 16.07 -19.56
N GLN A 266 25.97 15.99 -20.83
CA GLN A 266 26.85 16.03 -22.00
C GLN A 266 28.02 15.03 -21.89
N GLY A 267 27.71 13.81 -21.42
CA GLY A 267 28.68 12.73 -21.24
C GLY A 267 29.16 12.20 -22.59
N LYS A 268 30.43 11.77 -22.67
CA LYS A 268 30.99 11.19 -23.90
C LYS A 268 30.65 9.70 -24.02
N ALA A 269 30.12 9.28 -25.16
CA ALA A 269 29.90 7.87 -25.45
C ALA A 269 31.22 7.10 -25.48
N ARG A 270 31.28 5.98 -24.75
CA ARG A 270 32.51 5.17 -24.64
C ARG A 270 32.73 4.26 -25.85
N LYS A 271 31.68 3.96 -26.60
CA LYS A 271 31.67 3.09 -27.79
C LYS A 271 30.64 3.61 -28.79
N ASN A 272 30.79 3.21 -30.06
CA ASN A 272 29.72 3.37 -31.05
C ASN A 272 28.51 2.53 -30.65
N GLY A 273 27.31 3.01 -30.89
CA GLY A 273 26.08 2.27 -30.60
C GLY A 273 24.82 3.10 -30.86
N THR A 274 23.74 2.68 -30.20
CA THR A 274 22.42 3.30 -30.30
C THR A 274 21.93 3.67 -28.90
N LEU A 275 21.46 4.90 -28.77
CA LEU A 275 20.66 5.37 -27.64
C LEU A 275 19.20 5.02 -27.91
N VAL A 276 18.55 4.36 -26.96
CA VAL A 276 17.13 4.00 -27.03
C VAL A 276 16.41 4.75 -25.93
N PHE A 277 15.42 5.56 -26.32
CA PHE A 277 14.63 6.39 -25.41
C PHE A 277 13.33 5.69 -25.10
N LEU A 278 13.02 5.53 -23.82
CA LEU A 278 11.80 4.87 -23.36
C LEU A 278 10.96 5.82 -22.52
N SER A 279 9.64 5.64 -22.57
CA SER A 279 8.73 6.29 -21.63
C SER A 279 9.01 5.88 -20.19
N GLY A 280 8.56 6.69 -19.24
CA GLY A 280 8.71 6.37 -17.84
C GLY A 280 10.10 6.74 -17.31
N GLY A 281 10.08 7.44 -16.20
CA GLY A 281 11.28 7.93 -15.54
C GLY A 281 11.15 7.90 -14.03
N THR A 282 11.91 8.74 -13.34
CA THR A 282 11.88 8.83 -11.88
C THR A 282 10.51 9.25 -11.35
N ALA A 283 9.73 10.04 -12.09
CA ALA A 283 8.36 10.40 -11.70
C ALA A 283 7.43 9.18 -11.66
N ASN A 284 7.69 8.18 -12.51
CA ASN A 284 6.98 6.91 -12.54
C ASN A 284 7.57 5.84 -11.59
N GLY A 285 8.64 6.17 -10.86
CA GLY A 285 9.34 5.25 -9.97
C GLY A 285 10.44 4.40 -10.63
N VAL A 286 10.83 4.69 -11.88
CA VAL A 286 11.92 3.97 -12.56
C VAL A 286 13.26 4.33 -11.93
N GLY A 287 14.03 3.31 -11.56
CA GLY A 287 15.35 3.48 -10.95
C GLY A 287 15.33 3.96 -9.49
N LEU A 288 14.14 4.07 -8.88
CA LEU A 288 14.02 4.32 -7.45
C LEU A 288 14.11 3.00 -6.68
N GLU A 289 15.17 2.87 -5.88
CA GLU A 289 15.34 1.77 -4.94
C GLU A 289 15.20 2.31 -3.52
N ALA A 290 14.45 1.61 -2.67
CA ALA A 290 14.50 1.90 -1.24
C ALA A 290 15.78 1.32 -0.63
N PRO A 291 16.29 1.90 0.46
CA PRO A 291 17.42 1.34 1.18
C PRO A 291 17.16 -0.14 1.52
N SER A 292 17.96 -1.04 0.97
CA SER A 292 17.88 -2.47 1.30
C SER A 292 18.78 -2.76 2.51
N ILE A 293 18.22 -3.38 3.54
CA ILE A 293 19.01 -3.95 4.63
C ILE A 293 19.52 -5.32 4.16
N ALA A 294 20.84 -5.47 4.03
CA ALA A 294 21.45 -6.77 3.75
C ALA A 294 21.18 -7.71 4.93
N ARG A 295 20.43 -8.78 4.70
CA ARG A 295 20.13 -9.79 5.74
C ARG A 295 21.03 -11.02 5.64
N SER A 296 21.83 -11.12 4.58
CA SER A 296 22.76 -12.22 4.36
C SER A 296 24.10 -11.75 3.79
N TRP A 297 25.14 -12.56 3.96
CA TRP A 297 26.46 -12.31 3.37
C TRP A 297 26.42 -12.25 1.84
N ARG A 298 25.48 -12.97 1.19
CA ARG A 298 25.25 -12.90 -0.26
C ARG A 298 24.63 -11.57 -0.68
N ASP A 299 23.70 -11.03 0.12
CA ASP A 299 23.12 -9.71 -0.13
C ASP A 299 24.16 -8.61 0.04
N TRP A 300 25.04 -8.76 1.03
CA TRP A 300 26.19 -7.89 1.22
C TRP A 300 27.16 -7.93 0.02
N LEU A 301 27.45 -9.12 -0.51
CA LEU A 301 28.31 -9.29 -1.69
C LEU A 301 27.70 -8.70 -2.97
N LYS A 302 26.36 -8.75 -3.11
CA LYS A 302 25.65 -8.09 -4.21
C LYS A 302 25.73 -6.56 -4.09
N LEU A 303 25.60 -6.03 -2.88
CA LEU A 303 25.71 -4.60 -2.62
C LEU A 303 27.13 -4.10 -2.95
N THR A 304 28.19 -4.80 -2.57
CA THR A 304 29.57 -4.38 -2.87
C THR A 304 29.85 -4.38 -4.39
N ALA A 305 29.36 -5.38 -5.13
CA ALA A 305 29.47 -5.40 -6.60
C ALA A 305 28.74 -4.22 -7.26
N PHE A 306 27.55 -3.85 -6.74
CA PHE A 306 26.77 -2.72 -7.23
C PHE A 306 27.46 -1.37 -6.97
N TRP A 307 28.09 -1.22 -5.80
CA TRP A 307 28.94 -0.06 -5.48
C TRP A 307 30.15 0.04 -6.42
N GLY A 308 30.85 -1.07 -6.69
CA GLY A 308 31.98 -1.11 -7.62
C GLY A 308 31.62 -0.71 -9.05
N LEU A 309 30.47 -1.16 -9.56
CA LEU A 309 29.96 -0.78 -10.89
C LEU A 309 29.49 0.68 -10.96
N SER A 310 28.90 1.19 -9.88
CA SER A 310 28.49 2.60 -9.78
C SER A 310 29.68 3.55 -9.83
N MET A 311 30.84 3.16 -9.29
CA MET A 311 32.09 3.93 -9.44
C MET A 311 32.61 3.98 -10.90
N ALA A 312 32.20 3.05 -11.77
CA ALA A 312 32.53 3.08 -13.19
C ALA A 312 31.50 3.87 -14.05
N ASN A 313 30.52 4.52 -13.41
CA ASN A 313 29.39 5.22 -14.02
C ASN A 313 28.58 4.31 -14.96
N ARG A 314 28.47 3.01 -14.63
CA ARG A 314 27.66 2.02 -15.35
C ARG A 314 26.55 1.55 -14.43
N HIS A 315 25.31 1.93 -14.76
CA HIS A 315 24.14 1.53 -14.00
C HIS A 315 23.32 0.52 -14.80
N LEU A 316 23.16 -0.68 -14.24
CA LEU A 316 22.22 -1.66 -14.78
C LEU A 316 20.82 -1.08 -14.69
N SER A 317 20.09 -1.08 -15.80
CA SER A 317 18.73 -0.59 -15.84
C SER A 317 17.75 -1.67 -15.34
N PRO A 318 16.54 -1.30 -14.90
CA PRO A 318 15.48 -2.26 -14.60
C PRO A 318 14.82 -2.85 -15.86
N TYR A 319 15.23 -2.41 -17.06
CA TYR A 319 14.67 -2.86 -18.33
C TYR A 319 15.32 -4.15 -18.81
N THR A 320 14.51 -5.05 -19.33
CA THR A 320 14.95 -6.31 -19.92
C THR A 320 14.64 -6.33 -21.41
N PHE A 321 15.63 -6.72 -22.22
CA PHE A 321 15.46 -6.96 -23.65
C PHE A 321 16.00 -8.35 -23.99
N ARG A 322 15.20 -9.17 -24.68
CA ARG A 322 15.51 -10.58 -25.00
C ARG A 322 16.06 -11.38 -23.81
N GLY A 323 15.41 -11.23 -22.65
CA GLY A 323 15.76 -11.94 -21.41
C GLY A 323 17.01 -11.42 -20.68
N ARG A 324 17.64 -10.32 -21.13
CA ARG A 324 18.82 -9.74 -20.47
C ARG A 324 18.55 -8.32 -20.00
N ARG A 325 19.05 -7.99 -18.80
CA ARG A 325 19.03 -6.61 -18.30
C ARG A 325 19.88 -5.71 -19.20
N THR A 326 19.38 -4.53 -19.47
CA THR A 326 20.05 -3.53 -20.29
C THR A 326 20.81 -2.53 -19.41
N TRP A 327 21.60 -1.66 -20.04
CA TRP A 327 22.36 -0.62 -19.35
C TRP A 327 21.73 0.74 -19.60
N PHE A 328 21.63 1.54 -18.54
CA PHE A 328 21.35 2.96 -18.72
C PHE A 328 22.49 3.64 -19.48
N ALA A 329 22.15 4.51 -20.43
CA ALA A 329 23.09 5.43 -21.05
C ALA A 329 23.40 6.60 -20.08
N GLU A 330 22.38 7.05 -19.35
CA GLU A 330 22.47 8.00 -18.24
C GLU A 330 21.35 7.70 -17.21
N PRO A 331 21.43 8.22 -15.96
CA PRO A 331 20.34 8.06 -14.99
C PRO A 331 18.98 8.48 -15.56
N PRO A 332 17.88 7.81 -15.19
CA PRO A 332 16.55 8.15 -15.69
C PRO A 332 16.17 9.59 -15.30
N HIS A 333 15.54 10.30 -16.24
CA HIS A 333 14.96 11.63 -16.01
C HIS A 333 13.52 11.49 -15.52
N MET A 334 12.80 12.59 -15.33
CA MET A 334 11.45 12.55 -14.78
C MET A 334 10.48 11.66 -15.58
N GLN A 335 10.47 11.79 -16.92
CA GLN A 335 9.50 11.11 -17.79
C GLN A 335 10.14 10.15 -18.81
N THR A 336 11.46 10.09 -18.88
CA THR A 336 12.18 9.36 -19.93
C THR A 336 13.39 8.64 -19.35
N SER A 337 13.57 7.40 -19.80
CA SER A 337 14.75 6.59 -19.55
C SER A 337 15.56 6.43 -20.83
N VAL A 338 16.89 6.41 -20.73
CA VAL A 338 17.76 6.24 -21.90
C VAL A 338 18.63 5.01 -21.71
N LEU A 339 18.56 4.06 -22.63
CA LEU A 339 19.38 2.86 -22.66
C LEU A 339 20.46 2.96 -23.72
N PHE A 340 21.59 2.28 -23.51
CA PHE A 340 22.67 2.19 -24.48
C PHE A 340 22.83 0.76 -24.99
N PHE A 341 22.80 0.59 -26.32
CA PHE A 341 23.07 -0.65 -27.02
C PHE A 341 24.34 -0.51 -27.88
N PRO A 342 25.38 -1.34 -27.68
CA PRO A 342 26.58 -1.31 -28.51
C PRO A 342 26.30 -1.57 -30.00
N ASN A 343 27.13 -1.00 -30.88
CA ASN A 343 27.05 -1.26 -32.31
C ASN A 343 27.19 -2.77 -32.62
N GLY A 344 26.35 -3.28 -33.52
CA GLY A 344 26.27 -4.70 -33.87
C GLY A 344 25.39 -5.56 -32.96
N GLU A 345 24.89 -5.02 -31.85
CA GLU A 345 23.84 -5.67 -31.06
C GLU A 345 22.44 -5.28 -31.56
N ASN A 346 21.49 -6.21 -31.44
CA ASN A 346 20.09 -5.90 -31.67
C ASN A 346 19.57 -4.98 -30.57
N TYR A 347 18.72 -4.03 -30.93
CA TYR A 347 18.03 -3.12 -30.02
C TYR A 347 16.54 -3.07 -30.41
N PRO A 348 15.65 -2.66 -29.50
CA PRO A 348 14.22 -2.56 -29.81
C PRO A 348 13.91 -1.37 -30.72
N GLU A 349 12.87 -1.50 -31.53
CA GLU A 349 12.43 -0.49 -32.48
C GLU A 349 11.47 0.51 -31.84
N VAL A 350 11.27 1.66 -32.49
CA VAL A 350 10.31 2.67 -32.04
C VAL A 350 8.90 2.09 -32.06
N GLY A 351 8.18 2.20 -30.95
CA GLY A 351 6.86 1.59 -30.76
C GLY A 351 6.89 0.24 -30.03
N ASP A 352 8.05 -0.43 -29.93
CA ASP A 352 8.17 -1.65 -29.13
C ASP A 352 7.91 -1.37 -27.65
N GLU A 353 7.45 -2.40 -26.93
CA GLU A 353 7.34 -2.37 -25.48
C GLU A 353 8.41 -3.23 -24.81
N LEU A 354 9.12 -2.64 -23.84
CA LEU A 354 10.15 -3.34 -23.07
C LEU A 354 9.66 -3.62 -21.65
N PRO A 355 9.77 -4.85 -21.16
CA PRO A 355 9.60 -5.16 -19.75
C PRO A 355 10.51 -4.31 -18.88
N VAL A 356 9.95 -3.73 -17.82
CA VAL A 356 10.67 -2.90 -16.86
C VAL A 356 10.24 -3.27 -15.46
N THR A 357 11.19 -3.59 -14.59
CA THR A 357 10.88 -3.95 -13.20
C THR A 357 10.82 -2.69 -12.33
N VAL A 358 9.64 -2.36 -11.82
CA VAL A 358 9.44 -1.25 -10.88
C VAL A 358 8.87 -1.73 -9.55
N ARG A 359 9.10 -0.96 -8.49
CA ARG A 359 8.46 -1.20 -7.19
C ARG A 359 7.05 -0.62 -7.21
N MET A 360 6.03 -1.48 -7.24
CA MET A 360 4.61 -1.10 -7.31
C MET A 360 4.20 -0.01 -6.30
N THR A 361 4.61 -0.12 -5.03
CA THR A 361 4.24 0.85 -3.97
C THR A 361 4.85 2.24 -4.12
N THR A 362 5.69 2.46 -5.13
CA THR A 362 6.27 3.77 -5.48
C THR A 362 6.09 4.09 -6.96
N ALA A 363 5.50 3.17 -7.73
CA ALA A 363 5.30 3.34 -9.16
C ALA A 363 4.01 4.10 -9.45
N HIS A 364 4.05 4.92 -10.48
CA HIS A 364 2.88 5.58 -11.05
C HIS A 364 2.83 5.24 -12.53
N PHE A 365 1.74 4.60 -12.96
CA PHE A 365 1.56 4.17 -14.34
C PHE A 365 0.71 5.18 -15.08
N ASP A 366 1.10 5.49 -16.31
CA ASP A 366 0.35 6.39 -17.18
C ASP A 366 -0.90 5.68 -17.74
N ARG A 367 -0.86 4.35 -17.78
CA ARG A 367 -1.92 3.49 -18.30
C ARG A 367 -1.94 2.15 -17.55
N CYS A 368 -3.14 1.61 -17.34
CA CYS A 368 -3.32 0.23 -16.91
C CYS A 368 -4.20 -0.51 -17.93
N VAL A 369 -3.75 -1.69 -18.37
CA VAL A 369 -4.42 -2.55 -19.35
C VAL A 369 -4.83 -3.84 -18.64
N VAL A 370 -6.12 -4.15 -18.69
CA VAL A 370 -6.63 -5.46 -18.29
C VAL A 370 -6.38 -6.44 -19.44
N GLN A 371 -5.75 -7.56 -19.15
CA GLN A 371 -5.53 -8.62 -20.11
C GLN A 371 -6.77 -9.52 -20.10
N GLU A 372 -7.51 -9.51 -21.20
CA GLU A 372 -8.52 -10.53 -21.47
C GLU A 372 -7.79 -11.84 -21.79
N ALA A 373 -8.27 -12.96 -21.26
CA ALA A 373 -7.65 -14.25 -21.53
C ALA A 373 -7.68 -14.50 -23.05
N GLU A 374 -6.53 -14.79 -23.66
CA GLU A 374 -6.41 -15.26 -25.05
C GLU A 374 -7.04 -16.67 -25.26
N GLU A 375 -8.08 -17.03 -24.51
CA GLU A 375 -8.75 -18.33 -24.62
C GLU A 375 -9.86 -18.35 -25.67
N GLU A 376 -10.49 -17.20 -26.03
CA GLU A 376 -11.58 -17.20 -27.02
C GLU A 376 -11.13 -17.28 -28.49
N MET A 377 -9.87 -16.91 -28.81
CA MET A 377 -9.36 -17.05 -30.18
C MET A 377 -8.87 -18.48 -30.51
N ALA A 378 -8.45 -19.25 -29.50
CA ALA A 378 -8.00 -20.63 -29.71
C ALA A 378 -9.18 -21.63 -29.81
N GLU A 379 -10.30 -21.36 -29.12
CA GLU A 379 -11.51 -22.18 -29.23
C GLU A 379 -12.29 -21.90 -30.53
N THR A 380 -12.35 -20.65 -30.98
CA THR A 380 -13.01 -20.31 -32.27
C THR A 380 -12.21 -20.86 -33.47
N ALA A 381 -10.88 -20.96 -33.37
CA ALA A 381 -10.04 -21.58 -34.41
C ALA A 381 -10.10 -23.12 -34.42
N ARG A 382 -10.63 -23.76 -33.37
CA ARG A 382 -10.88 -25.22 -33.32
C ARG A 382 -12.34 -25.60 -33.61
N ALA A 383 -13.24 -24.62 -33.68
CA ALA A 383 -14.68 -24.81 -33.89
C ALA A 383 -15.17 -24.41 -35.29
N LEU A 384 -14.27 -24.25 -36.27
CA LEU A 384 -14.63 -24.12 -37.68
C LEU A 384 -14.36 -25.47 -38.39
N PRO A 385 -15.37 -26.08 -39.04
CA PRO A 385 -15.30 -27.43 -39.61
C PRO A 385 -14.35 -27.57 -40.79
#